data_AF-A0AAE3XC02-F1
#
_entry.id   AF-A0AAE3XC02-F1
#
_cell.length_a   1.000
_cell.length_b   1.000
_cell.length_c   1.000
_cell.angle_alpha   90.00
_cell.angle_beta   90.00
_cell.angle_gamma   90.00
#
_symmetry.space_group_name_H-M   'P 1'
#
loop_
_entity.id
_entity.type
_entity.pdbx_description
1 polymer ?
#
loop_
_entity_poly.entity_id
_entity_poly.type
_entity_poly.pdbx_seq_one_letter_code
_entity_poly.pdbx_strand_id
1 'polypeptide(L)'
;MIVCRVEDPGTRLGPYRTDGVRAEQATLARQLTGAHRDDPERPTPLRDVAGWAELSAQRAQAYVAGFDTPDQVEAWFAGHLGALRAAGFVVAAYDMPRRWTLCGDRQVMFCRARAEHLGDHDLGAHHAAFED
;
A
#
# COMPACT_ATOMS: atom_id res chain seq x y z
N MET A 1 9.47 -4.51 -11.80
CA MET A 1 9.52 -3.19 -11.14
C MET A 1 9.18 -3.42 -9.70
N ILE A 2 9.86 -2.73 -8.79
CA ILE A 2 9.59 -2.92 -7.37
C ILE A 2 8.36 -2.11 -6.98
N VAL A 3 7.47 -2.72 -6.20
CA VAL A 3 6.34 -2.03 -5.57
C VAL A 3 6.41 -2.27 -4.06
N CYS A 4 6.40 -1.19 -3.31
CA CYS A 4 6.36 -1.18 -1.85
C CYS A 4 4.92 -1.02 -1.37
N ARG A 5 4.49 -1.83 -0.40
CA ARG A 5 3.12 -1.80 0.12
C ARG A 5 3.13 -1.96 1.64
N VAL A 6 2.37 -1.11 2.31
CA VAL A 6 2.09 -1.30 3.74
C VAL A 6 1.03 -2.38 3.90
N GLU A 7 1.36 -3.42 4.66
CA GLU A 7 0.42 -4.52 4.93
C GLU A 7 0.78 -5.30 6.20
N ASP A 8 -0.20 -6.05 6.70
CA ASP A 8 -0.02 -7.01 7.78
C ASP A 8 0.66 -8.28 7.22
N PRO A 9 1.77 -8.75 7.79
CA PRO A 9 2.55 -9.85 7.20
C PRO A 9 1.83 -11.21 7.26
N GLY A 10 0.87 -11.38 8.19
CA GLY A 10 0.10 -12.62 8.34
C GLY A 10 -1.07 -12.72 7.37
N THR A 11 -1.78 -11.61 7.13
CA THR A 11 -3.00 -11.56 6.33
C THR A 11 -2.81 -10.94 4.94
N ARG A 12 -1.70 -10.22 4.73
CA ARG A 12 -1.40 -9.44 3.53
C ARG A 12 -2.43 -8.35 3.23
N LEU A 13 -3.21 -7.95 4.24
CA LEU A 13 -4.21 -6.88 4.14
C LEU A 13 -3.55 -5.53 4.41
N GLY A 14 -3.96 -4.52 3.63
CA GLY A 14 -3.44 -3.15 3.77
C GLY A 14 -4.10 -2.38 4.92
N PRO A 15 -3.53 -1.23 5.31
CA PRO A 15 -3.89 -0.52 6.54
C PRO A 15 -5.25 0.20 6.51
N TYR A 16 -5.95 0.20 5.37
CA TYR A 16 -7.31 0.74 5.24
C TYR A 16 -8.41 -0.31 5.38
N ARG A 17 -8.06 -1.60 5.61
CA ARG A 17 -9.04 -2.66 5.81
C ARG A 17 -9.57 -2.66 7.24
N THR A 18 -10.88 -2.77 7.38
CA THR A 18 -11.58 -2.85 8.68
C THR A 18 -12.13 -4.24 8.97
N ASP A 19 -12.20 -5.11 7.95
CA ASP A 19 -12.69 -6.47 7.99
C ASP A 19 -11.53 -7.48 7.91
N GLY A 20 -11.64 -8.60 8.64
CA GLY A 20 -10.62 -9.64 8.63
C GLY A 20 -9.29 -9.25 9.30
N VAL A 21 -9.27 -8.17 10.09
CA VAL A 21 -8.10 -7.64 10.79
C VAL A 21 -8.31 -7.59 12.31
N ARG A 22 -7.24 -7.39 13.07
CA ARG A 22 -7.32 -7.20 14.53
C ARG A 22 -8.06 -5.91 14.90
N ALA A 23 -8.62 -5.83 16.10
CA ALA A 23 -9.40 -4.66 16.55
C ALA A 23 -8.60 -3.34 16.54
N GLU A 24 -7.32 -3.41 16.90
CA GLU A 24 -6.38 -2.27 16.84
C GLU A 24 -6.15 -1.79 15.40
N GLN A 25 -5.97 -2.72 14.46
CA GLN A 25 -5.82 -2.42 13.04
C GLN A 25 -7.11 -1.82 12.46
N ALA A 26 -8.28 -2.34 12.84
CA ALA A 26 -9.56 -1.78 12.41
C ALA A 26 -9.77 -0.34 12.93
N THR A 27 -9.31 -0.04 14.15
CA THR A 27 -9.35 1.32 14.71
C THR A 27 -8.43 2.25 13.92
N LEU A 28 -7.18 1.83 13.67
CA LEU A 28 -6.22 2.58 12.87
C LEU A 28 -6.72 2.81 11.44
N ALA A 29 -7.34 1.81 10.82
CA ALA A 29 -7.91 1.92 9.48
C ALA A 29 -8.99 3.01 9.38
N ARG A 30 -9.84 3.14 10.42
CA ARG A 30 -10.84 4.22 10.48
C ARG A 30 -10.17 5.60 10.62
N GLN A 31 -9.11 5.70 11.43
CA GLN A 31 -8.34 6.93 11.59
C GLN A 31 -7.68 7.35 10.28
N LEU A 32 -6.97 6.43 9.62
CA LEU A 32 -6.33 6.67 8.32
C LEU A 32 -7.35 7.04 7.25
N THR A 33 -8.47 6.33 7.18
CA THR A 33 -9.56 6.65 6.24
C THR A 33 -10.10 8.04 6.50
N GLY A 34 -10.30 8.43 7.76
CA GLY A 34 -10.76 9.78 8.12
C GLY A 34 -9.73 10.86 7.75
N ALA A 35 -8.46 10.62 8.03
CA ALA A 35 -7.38 11.58 7.74
C ALA A 35 -7.15 11.78 6.23
N HIS A 36 -7.27 10.73 5.43
CA HIS A 36 -6.90 10.78 4.01
C HIS A 36 -8.09 10.96 3.05
N ARG A 37 -9.34 10.82 3.50
CA ARG A 37 -10.53 10.82 2.62
C ARG A 37 -10.62 12.03 1.69
N ASP A 38 -10.32 13.22 2.23
CA ASP A 38 -10.49 14.50 1.55
C ASP A 38 -9.14 15.20 1.31
N ASP A 39 -8.04 14.47 1.47
CA ASP A 39 -6.70 14.99 1.28
C ASP A 39 -6.28 14.91 -0.21
N PRO A 40 -6.06 16.05 -0.89
CA PRO A 40 -5.67 16.05 -2.30
C PRO A 40 -4.29 15.43 -2.54
N GLU A 41 -3.41 15.42 -1.54
CA GLU A 41 -2.09 14.78 -1.63
C GLU A 41 -2.17 13.26 -1.42
N ARG A 42 -3.32 12.75 -0.97
CA ARG A 42 -3.58 11.33 -0.72
C ARG A 42 -4.84 10.84 -1.46
N PRO A 43 -4.89 10.97 -2.80
CA PRO A 43 -6.05 10.64 -3.58
C PRO A 43 -6.44 9.16 -3.46
N THR A 44 -7.74 8.87 -3.61
CA THR A 44 -8.19 7.49 -3.77
C THR A 44 -7.61 6.88 -5.06
N PRO A 45 -7.43 5.55 -5.15
CA PRO A 45 -6.93 4.91 -6.37
C PRO A 45 -7.72 5.28 -7.64
N LEU A 46 -9.03 5.50 -7.51
CA LEU A 46 -9.91 5.94 -8.60
C LEU A 46 -9.55 7.33 -9.15
N ARG A 47 -9.02 8.21 -8.30
CA ARG A 47 -8.61 9.57 -8.68
C ARG A 47 -7.15 9.63 -9.13
N ASP A 48 -6.32 8.74 -8.62
CA ASP A 48 -4.87 8.78 -8.80
C ASP A 48 -4.38 8.00 -10.03
N VAL A 49 -4.99 6.84 -10.30
CA VAL A 49 -4.46 5.89 -11.29
C VAL A 49 -5.32 5.86 -12.56
N ALA A 50 -4.76 6.41 -13.64
CA ALA A 50 -5.38 6.37 -14.97
C ALA A 50 -5.63 4.92 -15.41
N GLY A 51 -6.84 4.64 -15.92
CA GLY A 51 -7.26 3.30 -16.35
C GLY A 51 -7.79 2.38 -15.24
N TRP A 52 -7.73 2.78 -13.96
CA TRP A 52 -8.34 1.99 -12.88
C TRP A 52 -9.85 1.81 -13.07
N ALA A 53 -10.55 2.89 -13.47
CA ALA A 53 -11.99 2.86 -13.72
C ALA A 53 -12.39 1.97 -14.92
N GLU A 54 -11.43 1.64 -15.80
CA GLU A 54 -11.64 0.80 -16.97
C GLU A 54 -11.41 -0.69 -16.68
N LEU A 55 -10.85 -1.04 -15.51
CA LEU A 55 -10.73 -2.43 -15.10
C LEU A 55 -12.13 -3.00 -14.82
N SER A 56 -12.39 -4.20 -15.34
CA SER A 56 -13.58 -4.94 -14.93
C SER A 56 -13.57 -5.17 -13.42
N ALA A 57 -14.75 -5.17 -12.79
CA ALA A 57 -14.87 -5.33 -11.34
C ALA A 57 -14.10 -6.56 -10.81
N GLN A 58 -14.11 -7.66 -11.56
CA GLN A 58 -13.38 -8.88 -11.22
C GLN A 58 -11.85 -8.69 -11.26
N ARG A 59 -11.33 -7.92 -12.22
CA ARG A 59 -9.89 -7.59 -12.28
C ARG A 59 -9.51 -6.59 -11.20
N ALA A 60 -10.37 -5.60 -10.93
CA ALA A 60 -10.13 -4.62 -9.88
C ALA A 60 -9.99 -5.27 -8.49
N GLN A 61 -10.73 -6.34 -8.20
CA GLN A 61 -10.61 -7.09 -6.94
C GLN A 61 -9.23 -7.74 -6.71
N ALA A 62 -8.51 -8.09 -7.79
CA ALA A 62 -7.19 -8.70 -7.69
C ALA A 62 -6.05 -7.68 -7.53
N TYR A 63 -6.36 -6.40 -7.80
CA TYR A 63 -5.38 -5.33 -7.73
C TYR A 63 -5.44 -4.64 -6.38
N VAL A 64 -4.26 -4.25 -5.90
CA VAL A 64 -4.09 -3.56 -4.63
C VAL A 64 -3.14 -2.37 -4.81
N ALA A 65 -3.25 -1.38 -3.93
CA ALA A 65 -2.43 -0.18 -3.96
C ALA A 65 -1.06 -0.37 -3.29
N GLY A 66 -0.05 0.28 -3.82
CA GLY A 66 1.30 0.39 -3.29
C GLY A 66 1.97 1.64 -3.83
N PHE A 67 3.29 1.68 -3.74
CA PHE A 67 4.15 2.81 -4.06
C PHE A 67 5.40 2.31 -4.78
N ASP A 68 6.04 3.16 -5.57
CA ASP A 68 7.26 2.80 -6.29
C ASP A 68 8.49 2.76 -5.38
N THR A 69 8.47 3.52 -4.28
CA THR A 69 9.59 3.61 -3.35
C THR A 69 9.14 3.55 -1.89
N PRO A 70 10.03 3.15 -0.97
CA PRO A 70 9.79 3.27 0.47
C PRO A 70 9.58 4.72 0.92
N ASP A 71 10.29 5.69 0.34
CA ASP A 71 10.13 7.11 0.68
C ASP A 71 8.70 7.61 0.41
N GLN A 72 8.07 7.12 -0.68
CA GLN A 72 6.67 7.41 -0.95
C GLN A 72 5.74 6.82 0.10
N VAL A 73 6.05 5.62 0.62
CA VAL A 73 5.32 5.03 1.77
C VAL A 73 5.45 5.95 2.98
N GLU A 74 6.66 6.40 3.31
CA GLU A 74 6.92 7.24 4.47
C GLU A 74 6.21 8.59 4.36
N ALA A 75 6.28 9.24 3.20
CA ALA A 75 5.57 10.49 2.93
C ALA A 75 4.06 10.31 3.01
N TRP A 76 3.52 9.24 2.41
CA TRP A 76 2.09 8.95 2.42
C TRP A 76 1.55 8.75 3.84
N PHE A 77 2.28 8.02 4.68
CA PHE A 77 1.87 7.72 6.05
C PHE A 77 2.54 8.60 7.11
N ALA A 78 3.09 9.76 6.71
CA ALA A 78 3.68 10.71 7.63
C ALA A 78 2.70 11.06 8.77
N GLY A 79 3.20 11.00 10.02
CA GLY A 79 2.37 11.17 11.22
C GLY A 79 1.65 9.90 11.71
N HIS A 80 1.59 8.83 10.90
CA HIS A 80 0.95 7.56 11.25
C HIS A 80 1.92 6.36 11.31
N LEU A 81 3.18 6.52 10.86
CA LEU A 81 4.18 5.43 10.83
C LEU A 81 4.35 4.71 12.18
N GLY A 82 4.40 5.46 13.28
CA GLY A 82 4.54 4.88 14.62
C GLY A 82 3.34 4.00 15.01
N ALA A 83 2.11 4.45 14.67
CA ALA A 83 0.89 3.70 14.93
C ALA A 83 0.78 2.45 14.05
N LEU A 84 1.17 2.56 12.77
CA LEU A 84 1.25 1.42 11.86
C LEU A 84 2.23 0.36 12.36
N ARG A 85 3.43 0.78 12.78
CA ARG A 85 4.44 -0.11 13.36
C ARG A 85 3.93 -0.78 14.64
N ALA A 86 3.33 -0.01 15.55
CA ALA A 86 2.76 -0.55 16.79
C ALA A 86 1.63 -1.57 16.52
N ALA A 87 0.87 -1.37 15.44
CA ALA A 87 -0.15 -2.31 14.98
C ALA A 87 0.42 -3.50 14.19
N GLY A 88 1.74 -3.61 14.03
CA GLY A 88 2.43 -4.72 13.38
C GLY A 88 2.37 -4.71 11.85
N PHE A 89 2.12 -3.56 11.23
CA PHE A 89 2.27 -3.40 9.78
C PHE A 89 3.75 -3.34 9.39
N VAL A 90 4.06 -3.85 8.21
CA VAL A 90 5.38 -3.82 7.58
C VAL A 90 5.29 -3.15 6.21
N VAL A 91 6.43 -2.81 5.61
CA VAL A 91 6.53 -2.51 4.18
C VAL A 91 6.97 -3.77 3.45
N ALA A 92 6.05 -4.38 2.71
CA ALA A 92 6.34 -5.50 1.83
C ALA A 92 6.84 -4.98 0.47
N ALA A 93 7.93 -5.56 -0.03
CA ALA A 93 8.46 -5.29 -1.37
C ALA A 93 8.08 -6.42 -2.33
N TYR A 94 7.66 -6.05 -3.54
CA TYR A 94 7.25 -6.98 -4.58
C TYR A 94 7.94 -6.67 -5.90
N ASP A 95 8.46 -7.68 -6.60
CA ASP A 95 8.75 -7.54 -8.03
C ASP A 95 7.49 -7.77 -8.86
N MET A 96 7.21 -6.80 -9.72
CA MET A 96 6.02 -6.75 -10.56
C MET A 96 6.37 -6.55 -12.03
N PRO A 97 5.88 -7.43 -12.92
CA PRO A 97 5.92 -7.15 -14.35
C PRO A 97 5.06 -5.93 -14.69
N ARG A 98 5.60 -4.98 -15.47
CA ARG A 98 4.89 -3.72 -15.83
C ARG A 98 3.50 -3.91 -16.46
N ARG A 99 3.26 -5.04 -17.14
CA ARG A 99 1.93 -5.36 -17.72
C ARG A 99 0.83 -5.62 -16.67
N TRP A 100 1.22 -5.82 -15.41
CA TRP A 100 0.33 -6.09 -14.28
C TRP A 100 0.31 -4.93 -13.27
N THR A 101 0.85 -3.77 -13.66
CA THR A 101 0.87 -2.55 -12.88
C THR A 101 0.14 -1.42 -13.62
N LEU A 102 -0.47 -0.53 -12.87
CA LEU A 102 -1.03 0.74 -13.34
C LEU A 102 -0.44 1.82 -12.44
N CYS A 103 0.29 2.76 -13.03
CA CYS A 103 0.95 3.84 -12.29
C CYS A 103 0.08 5.09 -12.34
N GLY A 104 -0.25 5.61 -11.17
CA GLY A 104 -0.83 6.94 -11.01
C GLY A 104 0.24 7.99 -10.71
N ASP A 105 -0.21 9.17 -10.30
CA ASP A 105 0.69 10.26 -9.92
C ASP A 105 1.34 10.00 -8.56
N ARG A 106 0.64 9.33 -7.63
CA ARG A 106 1.12 9.08 -6.26
C ARG A 106 1.19 7.60 -5.87
N GLN A 107 0.35 6.75 -6.44
CA GLN A 107 0.26 5.32 -6.11
C GLN A 107 0.44 4.44 -7.34
N VAL A 108 0.81 3.20 -7.08
CA VAL A 108 0.80 2.12 -8.07
C VAL A 108 -0.24 1.08 -7.69
N MET A 109 -1.12 0.76 -8.63
CA MET A 109 -2.02 -0.38 -8.50
C MET A 109 -1.38 -1.58 -9.17
N PHE A 110 -1.31 -2.72 -8.49
CA PHE A 110 -0.68 -3.92 -9.02
C PHE A 110 -1.50 -5.18 -8.71
N CYS A 111 -1.45 -6.15 -9.61
CA CYS A 111 -2.11 -7.44 -9.42
C CYS A 111 -1.30 -8.33 -8.46
N ARG A 112 -1.70 -8.39 -7.19
CA ARG A 112 -0.96 -9.13 -6.15
C ARG A 112 -0.76 -10.61 -6.49
N ALA A 113 -1.72 -11.23 -7.16
CA ALA A 113 -1.63 -12.64 -7.58
C ALA A 113 -0.55 -12.90 -8.66
N ARG A 114 0.05 -11.85 -9.21
CA ARG A 114 1.13 -11.91 -10.21
C ARG A 114 2.45 -11.35 -9.67
N ALA A 115 2.48 -11.01 -8.38
CA ALA A 115 3.63 -10.43 -7.70
C ALA A 115 4.55 -11.53 -7.16
N GLU A 116 5.85 -11.28 -7.24
CA GLU A 116 6.84 -12.02 -6.47
C GLU A 116 7.17 -11.22 -5.21
N HIS A 117 7.00 -11.83 -4.03
CA HIS A 117 7.34 -11.19 -2.76
C HIS A 117 8.84 -11.29 -2.52
N LEU A 118 9.47 -10.15 -2.30
CA LEU A 118 10.93 -10.04 -2.13
C LEU A 118 11.34 -9.98 -0.67
N GLY A 119 10.47 -9.47 0.21
CA GLY A 119 10.76 -9.31 1.62
C GLY A 119 9.82 -8.35 2.33
N ASP A 120 9.87 -8.39 3.66
CA ASP A 120 9.16 -7.48 4.54
C ASP A 120 10.19 -6.63 5.32
N HIS A 121 9.92 -5.34 5.46
CA HIS A 121 10.81 -4.38 6.10
C HIS A 121 10.06 -3.56 7.15
N ASP A 122 10.79 -3.13 8.19
CA ASP A 122 10.23 -2.25 9.20
C ASP A 122 9.91 -0.87 8.63
N LEU A 123 8.69 -0.39 8.88
CA LEU A 123 8.27 0.98 8.57
C LEU A 123 9.24 1.99 9.19
N GLY A 124 9.88 2.85 8.39
CA GLY A 124 10.80 3.88 8.87
C GLY A 124 12.25 3.43 9.10
N ALA A 125 12.64 2.24 8.62
CA ALA A 125 14.01 1.73 8.70
C ALA A 125 14.79 1.86 7.36
N HIS A 126 14.23 2.57 6.37
CA HIS A 126 14.53 2.34 4.95
C HIS A 126 15.81 2.96 4.38
N HIS A 127 16.63 3.61 5.20
CA HIS A 127 17.90 4.14 4.70
C HIS A 127 18.98 3.09 4.36
N ALA A 128 18.77 1.79 4.63
CA ALA A 128 19.86 0.80 4.52
C ALA A 128 19.56 -0.47 3.68
N ALA A 129 18.33 -0.69 3.19
CA ALA A 129 17.90 -2.04 2.74
C ALA A 129 17.63 -2.20 1.23
N PHE A 130 17.79 -1.15 0.41
CA PHE A 130 17.42 -1.18 -1.02
C PHE A 130 18.51 -0.68 -1.97
N GLU A 131 19.77 -0.59 -1.52
CA GLU A 131 20.91 -0.11 -2.32
C GLU A 131 21.81 -1.22 -2.91
N ASP A 132 21.44 -2.50 -2.82
CA ASP A 132 22.23 -3.61 -3.38
C ASP A 132 21.73 -4.12 -4.74
#